data_AF-A0A7J4I3F9-F1
#
_entry.id   AF-A0A7J4I3F9-F1
#
_cell.length_a   1.000
_cell.length_b   1.000
_cell.length_c   1.000
_cell.angle_alpha   90.00
_cell.angle_beta   90.00
_cell.angle_gamma   90.00
#
_symmetry.space_group_name_H-M   'P 1'
#
loop_
_entity.id
_entity.type
_entity.pdbx_description
1 polymer ?
#
loop_
_entity_poly.entity_id
_entity_poly.type
_entity_poly.pdbx_seq_one_letter_code
_entity_poly.pdbx_strand_id
1 'polypeptide(L)'
;MMLGDGSSKGTVYYSNSIKLISNFQELLLKIGYAGNIAVHDRRKMRQIYQIHILNRFNKRYRTPTYSKRSVQQYDGYVYCVTVPNHVVFVRRNGKALFCGNCYDEGKRFGEALVSSFSVDWRIVRIFNTYGPFMNKNDGRVVPNFINQALENRSITIYGDGKQTRSFCYVSDMIEGLQRAMFSDKAHKQVINLGNPSEITMLELADIVIELTGSKSNTVFKGIPVDDPTRRKPDITKAKNLLNWTPIVNIRDGMKSTIDYFRV
;
A
#
# COMPACT_ATOMS: atom_id res chain seq x y z
N MET A 1 -11.04 -3.00 39.34
CA MET A 1 -11.17 -4.37 39.87
C MET A 1 -11.53 -5.30 38.72
N MET A 2 -11.00 -6.52 38.70
CA MET A 2 -11.40 -7.58 37.77
C MET A 2 -12.23 -8.60 38.53
N LEU A 3 -13.40 -8.97 38.01
CA LEU A 3 -14.29 -9.96 38.61
C LEU A 3 -14.53 -11.09 37.61
N GLY A 4 -14.37 -12.33 38.03
CA GLY A 4 -14.78 -13.48 37.22
C GLY A 4 -16.31 -13.60 37.19
N ASP A 5 -16.83 -14.31 36.19
CA ASP A 5 -18.26 -14.64 36.08
C ASP A 5 -18.76 -15.68 37.08
N GLY A 6 -17.87 -16.22 37.92
CA GLY A 6 -18.19 -17.26 38.91
C GLY A 6 -18.52 -18.61 38.28
N SER A 7 -18.36 -18.77 36.96
CA SER A 7 -18.55 -20.05 36.29
C SER A 7 -17.35 -20.97 36.53
N SER A 8 -17.60 -22.27 36.62
CA SER A 8 -16.53 -23.29 36.72
C SER A 8 -15.59 -23.28 35.51
N LYS A 9 -16.00 -22.69 34.39
CA LYS A 9 -15.20 -22.54 33.17
C LYS A 9 -14.27 -21.33 33.19
N GLY A 10 -14.58 -20.29 33.99
CA GLY A 10 -13.74 -19.10 34.17
C GLY A 10 -13.44 -18.34 32.87
N THR A 11 -14.33 -18.38 31.88
CA THR A 11 -14.05 -17.83 30.53
C THR A 11 -14.40 -16.35 30.38
N VAL A 12 -15.09 -15.74 31.36
CA VAL A 12 -15.54 -14.34 31.27
C VAL A 12 -15.10 -13.55 32.49
N TYR A 13 -14.55 -12.37 32.25
CA TYR A 13 -14.14 -11.43 33.30
C TYR A 13 -14.75 -10.05 33.06
N TYR A 14 -15.00 -9.33 34.13
CA TYR A 14 -15.64 -8.01 34.14
C TYR A 14 -14.72 -6.96 34.76
N SER A 15 -14.77 -5.74 34.22
CA SER A 15 -14.15 -4.57 34.83
C SER A 15 -14.95 -3.30 34.59
N ASN A 16 -14.85 -2.36 35.52
CA ASN A 16 -15.28 -0.97 35.31
C ASN A 16 -14.19 -0.10 34.66
N SER A 17 -12.98 -0.64 34.45
CA SER A 17 -11.86 0.09 33.85
C SER A 17 -11.56 -0.43 32.45
N ILE A 18 -11.74 0.43 31.45
CA ILE A 18 -11.37 0.14 30.06
C ILE A 18 -9.86 -0.13 29.92
N LYS A 19 -9.02 0.58 30.68
CA LYS A 19 -7.57 0.37 30.67
C LYS A 19 -7.22 -1.00 31.22
N LEU A 20 -7.83 -1.40 32.34
CA LEU A 20 -7.55 -2.68 32.97
C LEU A 20 -7.96 -3.86 32.08
N ILE A 21 -9.16 -3.79 31.48
CA ILE A 21 -9.64 -4.87 30.60
C ILE A 21 -8.85 -4.92 29.27
N SER A 22 -8.37 -3.78 28.79
CA SER A 22 -7.50 -3.70 27.60
C SER A 22 -6.13 -4.33 27.86
N ASN A 23 -5.52 -4.03 29.01
CA ASN A 23 -4.25 -4.64 29.43
C ASN A 23 -4.41 -6.15 29.61
N PHE A 24 -5.54 -6.59 30.15
CA PHE A 24 -5.83 -8.02 30.29
C PHE A 24 -5.96 -8.70 28.92
N GLN A 25 -6.63 -8.09 27.94
CA GLN A 25 -6.67 -8.61 26.56
C GLN A 25 -5.27 -8.71 25.94
N GLU A 26 -4.41 -7.72 26.16
CA GLU A 26 -3.02 -7.75 25.69
C GLU A 26 -2.22 -8.88 26.35
N LEU A 27 -2.39 -9.07 27.66
CA LEU A 27 -1.76 -10.16 28.39
C LEU A 27 -2.19 -11.51 27.81
N LEU A 28 -3.50 -11.72 27.58
CA LEU A 28 -4.03 -12.93 26.96
C LEU A 28 -3.33 -13.25 25.63
N LEU A 29 -3.16 -12.24 24.77
CA LEU A 29 -2.46 -12.39 23.48
C LEU A 29 -1.01 -12.83 23.67
N LYS A 30 -0.28 -12.20 24.60
CA LYS A 30 1.12 -12.54 24.90
C LYS A 30 1.28 -13.97 25.43
N ILE A 31 0.27 -14.51 26.10
CA ILE A 31 0.27 -15.90 26.59
C ILE A 31 -0.41 -16.91 25.64
N GLY A 32 -0.73 -16.49 24.41
CA GLY A 32 -1.23 -17.36 23.34
C GLY A 32 -2.76 -17.58 23.32
N TYR A 33 -3.52 -16.74 24.01
CA TYR A 33 -4.98 -16.73 24.03
C TYR A 33 -5.52 -15.51 23.27
N ALA A 34 -6.77 -15.59 22.80
CA ALA A 34 -7.47 -14.42 22.29
C ALA A 34 -8.53 -13.99 23.30
N GLY A 35 -8.87 -12.70 23.34
CA GLY A 35 -9.95 -12.18 24.16
C GLY A 35 -10.83 -11.25 23.34
N ASN A 36 -12.16 -11.32 23.50
CA ASN A 36 -13.08 -10.36 22.90
C ASN A 36 -13.68 -9.48 23.99
N ILE A 37 -13.50 -8.16 23.87
CA ILE A 37 -14.11 -7.20 24.77
C ILE A 37 -15.51 -6.85 24.26
N ALA A 38 -16.48 -6.80 25.14
CA ALA A 38 -17.81 -6.27 24.89
C ALA A 38 -18.19 -5.29 26.00
N VAL A 39 -19.03 -4.32 25.66
CA VAL A 39 -19.63 -3.42 26.65
C VAL A 39 -20.95 -4.04 27.10
N HIS A 40 -21.07 -4.21 28.40
CA HIS A 40 -22.26 -4.73 29.06
C HIS A 40 -22.98 -3.56 29.75
N ASP A 41 -24.03 -3.05 29.13
CA ASP A 41 -24.89 -2.03 29.73
C ASP A 41 -26.09 -2.71 30.40
N ARG A 42 -26.05 -2.85 31.72
CA ARG A 42 -27.17 -3.47 32.44
C ARG A 42 -28.22 -2.48 32.91
N ARG A 43 -27.93 -1.19 33.13
CA ARG A 43 -28.89 -0.22 33.73
C ARG A 43 -28.54 1.27 33.50
N LYS A 44 -27.95 1.67 32.36
CA LYS A 44 -27.68 3.09 31.95
C LYS A 44 -26.84 3.97 32.90
N MET A 45 -26.44 3.52 34.09
CA MET A 45 -25.73 4.35 35.07
C MET A 45 -24.20 4.18 35.03
N ARG A 46 -23.67 3.01 34.65
CA ARG A 46 -22.21 2.76 34.52
C ARG A 46 -21.92 1.67 33.48
N GLN A 47 -20.96 1.94 32.59
CA GLN A 47 -20.47 0.95 31.63
C GLN A 47 -19.65 -0.12 32.34
N ILE A 48 -20.04 -1.38 32.20
CA ILE A 48 -19.25 -2.53 32.65
C ILE A 48 -18.65 -3.17 31.40
N TYR A 49 -17.34 -3.33 31.38
CA TYR A 49 -16.66 -4.02 30.30
C TYR A 49 -16.56 -5.50 30.66
N GLN A 50 -16.84 -6.37 29.69
CA GLN A 50 -16.64 -7.80 29.83
C GLN A 50 -15.63 -8.29 28.78
N ILE A 51 -14.80 -9.25 29.14
CA ILE A 51 -13.87 -9.90 28.22
C ILE A 51 -14.09 -11.40 28.26
N HIS A 52 -14.34 -11.95 27.08
CA HIS A 52 -14.50 -13.38 26.84
C HIS A 52 -13.17 -13.95 26.39
N ILE A 53 -12.56 -14.80 27.20
CA ILE A 53 -11.36 -15.56 26.84
C ILE A 53 -11.75 -16.62 25.82
N LEU A 54 -11.08 -16.60 24.68
CA LEU A 54 -11.17 -17.60 23.63
C LEU A 54 -10.00 -18.58 23.77
N ASN A 55 -10.27 -19.87 23.59
CA ASN A 55 -9.24 -20.93 23.62
C ASN A 55 -8.05 -20.60 22.70
N ARG A 56 -6.86 -21.11 23.09
CA ARG A 56 -5.61 -21.12 22.30
C ARG A 56 -5.91 -21.32 20.82
N PHE A 57 -5.38 -20.42 19.98
CA PHE A 57 -5.53 -20.36 18.52
C PHE A 57 -6.19 -21.60 17.90
N ASN A 58 -7.51 -21.58 17.81
CA ASN A 58 -8.21 -22.58 17.03
C ASN A 58 -7.91 -22.24 15.55
N LYS A 59 -7.05 -23.04 14.88
CA LYS A 59 -6.59 -22.86 13.49
C LYS A 59 -7.72 -22.99 12.44
N ARG A 60 -8.96 -22.65 12.79
CA ARG A 60 -10.05 -22.56 11.82
C ARG A 60 -9.93 -21.22 11.11
N TYR A 61 -9.17 -21.23 10.02
CA TYR A 61 -9.22 -20.18 9.02
C TYR A 61 -10.68 -20.02 8.59
N ARG A 62 -11.28 -18.88 8.92
CA ARG A 62 -12.58 -18.52 8.35
C ARG A 62 -12.32 -18.03 6.93
N THR A 63 -12.64 -18.86 5.94
CA THR A 63 -12.67 -18.40 4.56
C THR A 63 -13.73 -17.31 4.46
N PRO A 64 -13.38 -16.08 4.05
CA PRO A 64 -14.36 -15.03 3.86
C PRO A 64 -15.36 -15.48 2.77
N THR A 65 -16.61 -15.68 3.14
CA THR A 65 -17.70 -15.88 2.16
C THR A 65 -17.87 -14.59 1.36
N TYR A 66 -17.52 -14.64 0.07
CA TYR A 66 -17.61 -13.52 -0.87
C TYR A 66 -19.00 -12.90 -0.99
N SER A 67 -20.05 -13.64 -0.59
CA SER A 67 -21.45 -13.18 -0.56
C SER A 67 -21.76 -12.09 0.48
N LYS A 68 -20.80 -11.70 1.32
CA LYS A 68 -20.97 -10.63 2.34
C LYS A 68 -19.98 -9.48 2.17
N ARG A 69 -19.76 -9.04 0.94
CA ARG A 69 -19.04 -7.78 0.67
C ARG A 69 -20.02 -6.61 0.73
N SER A 70 -19.71 -5.61 1.54
CA SER A 70 -20.42 -4.33 1.56
C SER A 70 -19.41 -3.21 1.36
N VAL A 71 -19.67 -2.31 0.41
CA VAL A 71 -18.96 -1.03 0.34
C VAL A 71 -19.49 -0.18 1.49
N GLN A 72 -18.57 0.35 2.31
CA GLN A 72 -18.91 1.26 3.39
C GLN A 72 -18.37 2.62 3.02
N GLN A 73 -19.25 3.61 2.95
CA GLN A 73 -18.85 5.00 2.81
C GLN A 73 -18.27 5.44 4.16
N TYR A 74 -16.99 5.79 4.17
CA TYR A 74 -16.25 6.16 5.37
C TYR A 74 -15.83 7.62 5.25
N ASP A 75 -16.33 8.45 6.17
CA ASP A 75 -16.08 9.90 6.23
C ASP A 75 -15.17 10.27 7.42
N GLY A 76 -14.42 9.30 7.94
CA GLY A 76 -13.50 9.50 9.06
C GLY A 76 -12.05 9.72 8.60
N TYR A 77 -11.18 10.05 9.54
CA TYR A 77 -9.74 10.09 9.29
C TYR A 77 -9.21 8.68 8.96
N VAL A 78 -8.38 8.60 7.92
CA VAL A 78 -7.57 7.42 7.59
C VAL A 78 -6.19 7.67 8.18
N TYR A 79 -5.79 6.83 9.14
CA TYR A 79 -4.47 6.91 9.75
C TYR A 79 -3.53 5.93 9.06
N CYS A 80 -2.46 6.45 8.45
CA CYS A 80 -1.31 5.65 8.04
C CYS A 80 -0.40 5.45 9.25
N VAL A 81 -0.07 4.19 9.56
CA VAL A 81 0.78 3.86 10.71
C VAL A 81 1.95 3.00 10.21
N THR A 82 3.16 3.55 10.28
CA THR A 82 4.39 2.80 10.04
C THR A 82 4.71 1.97 11.28
N VAL A 83 4.78 0.65 11.12
CA VAL A 83 5.13 -0.29 12.20
C VAL A 83 6.35 -1.12 11.81
N PRO A 84 7.27 -1.41 12.74
CA PRO A 84 8.53 -2.11 12.44
C PRO A 84 8.35 -3.48 11.75
N ASN A 85 7.27 -4.18 12.09
CA ASN A 85 7.02 -5.55 11.63
C ASN A 85 5.92 -5.64 10.57
N HIS A 86 5.51 -4.51 9.96
CA HIS A 86 4.42 -4.41 8.97
C HIS A 86 3.05 -4.94 9.41
N VAL A 87 2.90 -5.34 10.67
CA VAL A 87 1.68 -5.87 11.28
C VAL A 87 1.22 -4.94 12.39
N VAL A 88 -0.02 -4.47 12.27
CA VAL A 88 -0.70 -3.67 13.28
C VAL A 88 -1.71 -4.56 13.99
N PHE A 89 -1.64 -4.56 15.32
CA PHE A 89 -2.73 -5.06 16.13
C PHE A 89 -3.82 -3.99 16.24
N VAL A 90 -5.01 -4.29 15.73
CA VAL A 90 -6.17 -3.39 15.81
C VAL A 90 -7.33 -4.04 16.56
N ARG A 91 -8.11 -3.22 17.25
CA ARG A 91 -9.36 -3.65 17.89
C ARG A 91 -10.54 -3.12 17.08
N ARG A 92 -11.36 -4.00 16.51
CA ARG A 92 -12.61 -3.62 15.85
C ARG A 92 -13.80 -4.07 16.71
N ASN A 93 -14.46 -3.12 17.37
CA ASN A 93 -15.55 -3.39 18.31
C ASN A 93 -15.15 -4.43 19.38
N GLY A 94 -13.97 -4.23 19.98
CA GLY A 94 -13.42 -5.12 21.02
C GLY A 94 -12.86 -6.46 20.55
N LYS A 95 -12.97 -6.78 19.24
CA LYS A 95 -12.34 -7.95 18.63
C LYS A 95 -10.90 -7.66 18.26
N ALA A 96 -9.99 -8.50 18.73
CA ALA A 96 -8.58 -8.51 18.35
C ALA A 96 -8.40 -8.94 16.88
N LEU A 97 -7.80 -8.08 16.06
CA LEU A 97 -7.42 -8.39 14.69
C LEU A 97 -5.97 -7.97 14.45
N PHE A 98 -5.28 -8.72 13.60
CA PHE A 98 -3.99 -8.32 13.05
C PHE A 98 -4.22 -7.89 11.60
N CYS A 99 -3.79 -6.68 11.27
CA CYS A 99 -3.84 -6.11 9.92
C CYS A 99 -2.41 -5.85 9.47
N GLY A 100 -2.00 -6.45 8.36
CA GLY A 100 -0.72 -6.14 7.72
C GLY A 100 -0.87 -5.03 6.67
N ASN A 101 0.22 -4.35 6.32
CA ASN A 101 0.27 -3.60 5.07
C ASN A 101 0.07 -4.60 3.91
N CYS A 102 -1.16 -4.66 3.41
CA CYS A 102 -1.61 -5.75 2.53
C CYS A 102 -0.91 -5.79 1.18
N TYR A 103 -0.39 -4.65 0.72
CA TYR A 103 0.25 -4.57 -0.59
C TYR A 103 1.71 -5.02 -0.53
N ASP A 104 2.55 -4.34 0.26
CA ASP A 104 3.99 -4.61 0.28
C ASP A 104 4.29 -6.03 0.76
N GLU A 105 3.65 -6.47 1.85
CA GLU A 105 3.86 -7.82 2.38
C GLU A 105 3.24 -8.88 1.46
N GLY A 106 2.09 -8.58 0.84
CA GLY A 106 1.48 -9.46 -0.15
C GLY A 106 2.40 -9.70 -1.37
N LYS A 107 3.06 -8.65 -1.86
CA LYS A 107 4.04 -8.76 -2.95
C LYS A 107 5.31 -9.50 -2.52
N ARG A 108 5.85 -9.23 -1.32
CA ARG A 108 7.00 -9.97 -0.77
C ARG A 108 6.71 -11.46 -0.59
N PHE A 109 5.54 -11.79 -0.04
CA PHE A 109 5.10 -13.17 0.09
C PHE A 109 4.95 -13.85 -1.29
N GLY A 110 4.41 -13.14 -2.29
CA GLY A 110 4.33 -13.64 -3.67
C GLY A 110 5.70 -14.03 -4.24
N GLU A 111 6.74 -13.22 -4.02
CA GLU A 111 8.11 -13.55 -4.45
C GLU A 111 8.65 -14.80 -3.74
N ALA A 112 8.46 -14.89 -2.43
CA ALA A 112 8.89 -16.06 -1.64
C ALA A 112 8.17 -17.34 -2.07
N LEU A 113 6.86 -17.23 -2.34
CA LEU A 113 6.04 -18.35 -2.78
C LEU A 113 6.50 -18.86 -4.15
N VAL A 114 6.63 -17.98 -5.14
CA VAL A 114 7.07 -18.36 -6.50
C VAL A 114 8.48 -18.97 -6.48
N SER A 115 9.41 -18.36 -5.74
CA SER A 115 10.79 -18.84 -5.66
C SER A 115 10.94 -20.20 -4.96
N SER A 116 9.96 -20.61 -4.14
CA SER A 116 9.96 -21.91 -3.47
C SER A 116 9.57 -23.10 -4.37
N PHE A 117 8.92 -22.84 -5.51
CA PHE A 117 8.54 -23.90 -6.44
C PHE A 117 9.70 -24.29 -7.37
N SER A 118 9.76 -25.58 -7.74
CA SER A 118 10.77 -26.11 -8.67
C SER A 118 10.49 -25.80 -10.15
N VAL A 119 9.46 -25.01 -10.45
CA VAL A 119 9.06 -24.62 -11.81
C VAL A 119 10.02 -23.59 -12.41
N ASP A 120 9.92 -23.38 -13.72
CA ASP A 120 10.56 -22.24 -14.38
C ASP A 120 9.83 -20.94 -14.00
N TRP A 121 10.56 -19.98 -13.46
CA TRP A 121 10.02 -18.70 -13.02
C TRP A 121 10.95 -17.53 -13.30
N ARG A 122 10.36 -16.35 -13.47
CA ARG A 122 11.03 -15.05 -13.48
C ARG A 122 10.25 -14.10 -12.57
N ILE A 123 10.95 -13.38 -11.71
CA ILE A 123 10.34 -12.35 -10.85
C ILE A 123 10.80 -11.00 -11.36
N VAL A 124 9.85 -10.14 -11.73
CA VAL A 124 10.12 -8.79 -12.17
C VAL A 124 9.62 -7.78 -11.15
N ARG A 125 10.53 -6.95 -10.64
CA ARG A 125 10.20 -5.81 -9.77
C ARG A 125 10.00 -4.58 -10.64
N ILE A 126 8.73 -4.22 -10.82
CA ILE A 126 8.28 -3.11 -11.65
C ILE A 126 8.38 -1.80 -10.86
N PHE A 127 9.17 -0.85 -11.37
CA PHE A 127 9.23 0.51 -10.84
C PHE A 127 8.15 1.39 -11.47
N ASN A 128 8.00 2.61 -10.97
CA ASN A 128 6.99 3.58 -11.42
C ASN A 128 6.90 3.64 -12.95
N THR A 129 5.76 3.19 -13.47
CA THR A 129 5.48 3.12 -14.91
C THR A 129 4.32 4.04 -15.26
N TYR A 130 4.43 4.72 -16.39
CA TYR A 130 3.42 5.65 -16.88
C TYR A 130 3.21 5.50 -18.40
N GLY A 131 2.06 5.95 -18.90
CA GLY A 131 1.70 5.88 -20.31
C GLY A 131 0.19 6.02 -20.55
N PRO A 132 -0.24 5.91 -21.81
CA PRO A 132 -1.66 5.74 -22.15
C PRO A 132 -2.32 4.58 -21.38
N PHE A 133 -3.65 4.61 -21.26
CA PHE A 133 -4.46 3.63 -20.51
C PHE A 133 -4.29 3.62 -18.97
N MET A 134 -3.51 4.55 -18.41
CA MET A 134 -3.56 4.80 -16.97
C MET A 134 -4.96 5.25 -16.55
N ASN A 135 -5.39 4.82 -15.36
CA ASN A 135 -6.61 5.35 -14.75
C ASN A 135 -6.41 6.84 -14.47
N LYS A 136 -7.32 7.69 -14.96
CA LYS A 136 -7.25 9.14 -14.71
C LYS A 136 -7.40 9.46 -13.21
N ASN A 137 -8.07 8.61 -12.44
CA ASN A 137 -8.33 8.79 -11.00
C ASN A 137 -7.44 7.93 -10.10
N ASP A 138 -6.26 7.55 -10.57
CA ASP A 138 -5.32 6.66 -9.84
C ASP A 138 -4.71 7.29 -8.58
N GLY A 139 -4.76 8.62 -8.45
CA GLY A 139 -4.11 9.34 -7.35
C GLY A 139 -2.58 9.39 -7.44
N ARG A 140 -1.96 8.75 -8.45
CA ARG A 140 -0.53 8.86 -8.75
C ARG A 140 -0.17 10.26 -9.27
N VAL A 141 1.10 10.65 -9.13
CA VAL A 141 1.57 12.00 -9.48
C VAL A 141 1.35 12.37 -10.95
N VAL A 142 1.68 11.48 -11.89
CA VAL A 142 1.51 11.72 -13.34
C VAL A 142 0.04 12.00 -13.71
N PRO A 143 -0.94 11.11 -13.42
CA PRO A 143 -2.34 11.40 -13.74
C PRO A 143 -2.88 12.64 -13.02
N ASN A 144 -2.47 12.87 -11.76
CA ASN A 144 -2.90 14.06 -11.02
C ASN A 144 -2.40 15.35 -11.68
N PHE A 145 -1.11 15.43 -12.05
CA PHE A 145 -0.55 16.62 -12.68
C PHE A 145 -1.18 16.87 -14.05
N ILE A 146 -1.35 15.82 -14.86
CA ILE A 146 -1.99 15.94 -16.18
C ILE A 146 -3.43 16.45 -16.03
N ASN A 147 -4.24 15.87 -15.15
CA ASN A 147 -5.61 16.32 -14.93
C ASN A 147 -5.66 17.77 -14.42
N GLN A 148 -4.82 18.12 -13.43
CA GLN A 148 -4.74 19.49 -12.92
C GLN A 148 -4.40 20.48 -14.04
N ALA A 149 -3.42 20.16 -14.87
CA ALA A 149 -3.03 21.02 -15.98
C ALA A 149 -4.10 21.13 -17.06
N LEU A 150 -4.70 20.01 -17.49
CA LEU A 150 -5.77 20.00 -18.50
C LEU A 150 -7.02 20.77 -18.04
N GLU A 151 -7.31 20.78 -16.73
CA GLU A 151 -8.41 21.53 -16.13
C GLU A 151 -8.02 22.96 -15.70
N ASN A 152 -6.81 23.42 -16.02
CA ASN A 152 -6.25 24.71 -15.58
C ASN A 152 -6.29 24.93 -14.04
N ARG A 153 -6.26 23.85 -13.26
CA ARG A 153 -6.12 23.88 -11.80
C ARG A 153 -4.65 23.91 -11.41
N SER A 154 -4.32 24.54 -10.29
CA SER A 154 -2.94 24.60 -9.81
C SER A 154 -2.34 23.20 -9.61
N ILE A 155 -1.12 23.00 -10.09
CA ILE A 155 -0.38 21.76 -9.88
C ILE A 155 0.07 21.70 -8.42
N THR A 156 -0.38 20.68 -7.69
CA THR A 156 -0.06 20.54 -6.27
C THR A 156 1.19 19.70 -6.07
N ILE A 157 2.26 20.31 -5.57
CA ILE A 157 3.48 19.63 -5.16
C ILE A 157 3.53 19.58 -3.63
N TYR A 158 3.80 18.39 -3.08
CA TYR A 158 4.05 18.25 -1.65
C TYR A 158 5.55 18.41 -1.36
N GLY A 159 5.91 19.28 -0.42
CA GLY A 159 7.29 19.65 -0.13
C GLY A 159 7.82 20.79 -0.96
N ASP A 160 9.13 20.82 -1.18
CA ASP A 160 9.83 21.86 -1.96
C ASP A 160 9.92 21.51 -3.46
N GLY A 161 9.46 20.33 -3.86
CA GLY A 161 9.46 19.86 -5.24
C GLY A 161 10.81 19.35 -5.75
N LYS A 162 11.86 19.38 -4.91
CA LYS A 162 13.21 18.90 -5.27
C LYS A 162 13.37 17.39 -5.12
N GLN A 163 12.40 16.72 -4.50
CA GLN A 163 12.38 15.27 -4.42
C GLN A 163 12.36 14.66 -5.82
N THR A 164 13.18 13.63 -6.01
CA THR A 164 13.30 12.97 -7.31
C THR A 164 12.46 11.69 -7.37
N ARG A 165 11.97 11.39 -8.56
CA ARG A 165 11.36 10.10 -8.90
C ARG A 165 11.90 9.63 -10.25
N SER A 166 11.82 8.33 -10.46
CA SER A 166 12.04 7.71 -11.77
C SER A 166 10.70 7.34 -12.40
N PHE A 167 10.60 7.46 -13.72
CA PHE A 167 9.42 7.07 -14.49
C PHE A 167 9.84 6.29 -15.74
N CYS A 168 9.35 5.05 -15.85
CA CYS A 168 9.54 4.20 -17.02
C CYS A 168 8.31 4.30 -17.91
N TYR A 169 8.52 4.55 -19.21
CA TYR A 169 7.40 4.60 -20.13
C TYR A 169 6.87 3.18 -20.42
N VAL A 170 5.57 3.06 -20.65
CA VAL A 170 4.87 1.77 -20.73
C VAL A 170 5.41 0.85 -21.83
N SER A 171 5.83 1.38 -22.99
CA SER A 171 6.38 0.54 -24.06
C SER A 171 7.72 -0.09 -23.67
N ASP A 172 8.59 0.67 -23.00
CA ASP A 172 9.86 0.15 -22.46
C ASP A 172 9.60 -0.94 -21.43
N MET A 173 8.61 -0.74 -20.55
CA MET A 173 8.23 -1.72 -19.53
C MET A 173 7.73 -3.03 -20.16
N ILE A 174 6.87 -2.94 -21.17
CA ILE A 174 6.35 -4.10 -21.90
C ILE A 174 7.48 -4.87 -22.59
N GLU A 175 8.36 -4.17 -23.30
CA GLU A 175 9.54 -4.76 -23.95
C GLU A 175 10.43 -5.48 -22.93
N GLY A 176 10.65 -4.87 -21.76
CA GLY A 176 11.44 -5.47 -20.69
C GLY A 176 10.79 -6.72 -20.10
N LEU A 177 9.46 -6.72 -19.93
CA LEU A 177 8.70 -7.88 -19.46
C LEU A 177 8.74 -9.03 -20.46
N GLN A 178 8.62 -8.75 -21.77
CA GLN A 178 8.73 -9.75 -22.82
C GLN A 178 10.12 -10.38 -22.83
N ARG A 179 11.18 -9.57 -22.79
CA ARG A 179 12.55 -10.08 -22.72
C ARG A 179 12.80 -10.91 -21.47
N ALA A 180 12.28 -10.48 -20.32
CA ALA A 180 12.37 -11.27 -19.09
C ALA A 180 11.67 -12.63 -19.24
N MET A 181 10.47 -12.65 -19.82
CA MET A 181 9.68 -13.86 -20.03
C MET A 181 10.40 -14.86 -20.95
N PHE A 182 10.94 -14.40 -22.08
CA PHE A 182 11.48 -15.27 -23.12
C PHE A 182 13.00 -15.50 -23.04
N SER A 183 13.69 -14.88 -22.09
CA SER A 183 15.13 -15.10 -21.90
C SER A 183 15.39 -16.31 -21.02
N ASP A 184 16.20 -17.26 -21.51
CA ASP A 184 16.73 -18.36 -20.71
C ASP A 184 17.69 -17.86 -19.62
N LYS A 185 18.39 -16.75 -19.88
CA LYS A 185 19.28 -16.10 -18.89
C LYS A 185 18.50 -15.50 -17.71
N ALA A 186 17.20 -15.33 -17.85
CA ALA A 186 16.32 -14.85 -16.79
C ALA A 186 15.72 -15.99 -15.94
N HIS A 187 16.03 -17.25 -16.24
CA HIS A 187 15.58 -18.41 -15.49
C HIS A 187 15.93 -18.27 -14.00
N LYS A 188 14.90 -18.33 -13.16
CA LYS A 188 15.00 -18.21 -11.69
C LYS A 188 15.71 -16.94 -11.24
N GLN A 189 15.51 -15.83 -11.96
CA GLN A 189 16.07 -14.53 -11.62
C GLN A 189 15.02 -13.55 -11.11
N VAL A 190 15.46 -12.71 -10.17
CA VAL A 190 14.76 -11.49 -9.76
C VAL A 190 15.41 -10.31 -10.49
N ILE A 191 14.62 -9.59 -11.30
CA ILE A 191 15.10 -8.53 -12.18
C ILE A 191 14.30 -7.25 -11.92
N ASN A 192 15.01 -6.14 -11.71
CA ASN A 192 14.39 -4.82 -11.64
C ASN A 192 14.18 -4.28 -13.06
N LEU A 193 12.95 -3.85 -13.36
CA LEU A 193 12.65 -3.09 -14.57
C LEU A 193 12.16 -1.70 -14.19
N GLY A 194 12.76 -0.69 -14.81
CA GLY A 194 12.46 0.71 -14.56
C GLY A 194 13.41 1.64 -15.28
N ASN A 195 13.25 2.94 -15.06
CA ASN A 195 14.13 3.96 -15.61
C ASN A 195 15.10 4.48 -14.55
N PRO A 196 16.43 4.36 -14.72
CA PRO A 196 17.38 4.88 -13.75
C PRO A 196 17.50 6.42 -13.81
N SER A 197 16.94 7.05 -14.84
CA SER A 197 16.88 8.51 -14.95
C SER A 197 15.89 9.07 -13.93
N GLU A 198 16.34 10.09 -13.21
CA GLU A 198 15.58 10.79 -12.19
C GLU A 198 15.11 12.14 -12.72
N ILE A 199 13.95 12.57 -12.27
CA ILE A 199 13.38 13.89 -12.52
C ILE A 199 12.80 14.43 -11.22
N THR A 200 12.96 15.72 -10.98
CA THR A 200 12.34 16.41 -9.84
C THR A 200 10.84 16.60 -10.07
N MET A 201 10.08 16.84 -9.00
CA MET A 201 8.64 17.10 -9.14
C MET A 201 8.37 18.44 -9.81
N LEU A 202 9.27 19.41 -9.65
CA LEU A 202 9.23 20.69 -10.37
C LEU A 202 9.40 20.49 -11.88
N GLU A 203 10.48 19.81 -12.31
CA GLU A 203 10.71 19.55 -13.74
C GLU A 203 9.55 18.76 -14.37
N LEU A 204 8.98 17.80 -13.64
CA LEU A 204 7.81 17.06 -14.11
C LEU A 204 6.59 17.98 -14.28
N ALA A 205 6.33 18.87 -13.33
CA ALA A 205 5.23 19.83 -13.40
C ALA A 205 5.41 20.78 -14.59
N ASP A 206 6.62 21.30 -14.80
CA ASP A 206 6.96 22.20 -15.90
C ASP A 206 6.72 21.54 -17.26
N ILE A 207 7.18 20.29 -17.44
CA ILE A 207 6.94 19.51 -18.66
C ILE A 207 5.43 19.35 -18.91
N VAL A 208 4.65 19.04 -17.87
CA VAL A 208 3.21 18.85 -18.01
C VAL A 208 2.50 20.15 -18.38
N ILE A 209 2.83 21.28 -17.73
CA ILE A 209 2.25 22.59 -18.05
C ILE A 209 2.54 22.97 -19.50
N GLU A 210 3.79 22.81 -19.92
CA GLU A 210 4.23 23.12 -21.28
C GLU A 210 3.50 22.27 -22.32
N LEU A 211 3.49 20.93 -22.17
CA LEU A 211 2.89 20.02 -23.15
C LEU A 211 1.36 20.10 -23.20
N THR A 212 0.72 20.49 -22.09
CA THR A 212 -0.73 20.73 -22.07
C THR A 212 -1.12 22.11 -22.63
N GLY A 213 -0.19 23.07 -22.66
CA GLY A 213 -0.48 24.48 -22.95
C GLY A 213 -1.28 25.16 -21.84
N SER A 214 -1.18 24.64 -20.61
CA SER A 214 -1.96 25.09 -19.47
C SER A 214 -1.46 26.42 -18.89
N LYS A 215 -2.35 27.17 -18.23
CA LYS A 215 -2.01 28.35 -17.41
C LYS A 215 -1.88 28.03 -15.92
N SER A 216 -1.87 26.75 -15.57
CA SER A 216 -1.74 26.29 -14.19
C SER A 216 -0.46 26.81 -13.55
N ASN A 217 -0.58 27.31 -12.32
CA ASN A 217 0.55 27.62 -11.46
C ASN A 217 0.88 26.43 -10.56
N THR A 218 2.13 26.32 -10.14
CA THR A 218 2.56 25.33 -9.13
C THR A 218 2.30 25.86 -7.72
N VAL A 219 1.69 25.04 -6.86
CA VAL A 219 1.44 25.34 -5.45
C VAL A 219 2.04 24.27 -4.56
N PHE A 220 2.63 24.70 -3.44
CA PHE A 220 3.29 23.82 -2.49
C PHE A 220 2.42 23.51 -1.28
N LYS A 221 2.41 22.26 -0.84
CA LYS A 221 1.75 21.79 0.38
C LYS A 221 2.73 21.08 1.30
N GLY A 222 2.44 21.01 2.59
CA GLY A 222 3.29 20.31 3.57
C GLY A 222 3.50 18.83 3.21
N ILE A 223 4.72 18.32 3.45
CA ILE A 223 5.11 16.94 3.13
C ILE A 223 4.33 15.96 4.01
N PRO A 224 3.69 14.91 3.44
CA PRO A 224 3.24 13.76 4.21
C PRO A 224 4.44 13.05 4.85
N VAL A 225 4.38 12.78 6.15
CA VAL A 225 5.50 12.31 7.00
C VAL A 225 6.22 11.04 6.49
N ASP A 226 5.60 10.25 5.61
CA ASP A 226 6.09 8.94 5.16
C ASP A 226 6.43 8.84 3.65
N ASP A 227 6.53 9.94 2.90
CA ASP A 227 6.83 9.85 1.46
C ASP A 227 8.35 9.63 1.21
N PRO A 228 8.79 8.48 0.65
CA PRO A 228 10.20 8.21 0.46
C PRO A 228 10.87 9.28 -0.40
N THR A 229 12.00 9.80 0.05
CA THR A 229 12.67 10.95 -0.59
C THR A 229 13.26 10.60 -1.97
N ARG A 230 13.61 9.33 -2.22
CA ARG A 230 14.22 8.88 -3.48
C ARG A 230 13.80 7.45 -3.86
N ARG A 231 13.48 7.24 -5.14
CA ARG A 231 13.26 5.90 -5.73
C ARG A 231 13.95 5.83 -7.10
N LYS A 232 15.12 5.19 -7.15
CA LYS A 232 15.90 4.94 -8.37
C LYS A 232 16.17 3.44 -8.52
N PRO A 233 15.75 2.80 -9.62
CA PRO A 233 16.06 1.40 -9.87
C PRO A 233 17.53 1.22 -10.25
N ASP A 234 18.16 0.19 -9.70
CA ASP A 234 19.35 -0.43 -10.30
C ASP A 234 18.90 -1.49 -11.31
N ILE A 235 19.18 -1.24 -12.59
CA ILE A 235 18.79 -2.10 -13.72
C ILE A 235 19.97 -2.89 -14.29
N THR A 236 21.08 -3.04 -13.58
CA THR A 236 22.29 -3.74 -14.04
C THR A 236 21.98 -5.18 -14.49
N LYS A 237 21.13 -5.90 -13.76
CA LYS A 237 20.68 -7.24 -14.16
C LYS A 237 19.87 -7.24 -15.46
N ALA A 238 18.99 -6.25 -15.66
CA ALA A 238 18.20 -6.17 -16.88
C ALA A 238 19.09 -5.88 -18.09
N LYS A 239 20.11 -5.03 -17.93
CA LYS A 239 21.13 -4.80 -18.97
C LYS A 239 21.88 -6.07 -19.34
N ASN A 240 22.39 -6.78 -18.33
CA ASN A 240 23.28 -7.93 -18.57
C ASN A 240 22.55 -9.19 -19.04
N LEU A 241 21.36 -9.47 -18.47
CA LEU A 241 20.63 -10.70 -18.75
C LEU A 241 19.65 -10.56 -19.93
N LEU A 242 19.11 -9.36 -20.15
CA LEU A 242 18.04 -9.10 -21.11
C LEU A 242 18.48 -8.20 -22.27
N ASN A 243 19.69 -7.62 -22.22
CA ASN A 243 20.13 -6.55 -23.12
C ASN A 243 19.09 -5.42 -23.22
N TRP A 244 18.48 -5.08 -22.09
CA TRP A 244 17.37 -4.13 -22.02
C TRP A 244 17.77 -2.85 -21.29
N THR A 245 17.36 -1.71 -21.81
CA THR A 245 17.45 -0.37 -21.20
C THR A 245 16.28 0.46 -21.75
N PRO A 246 15.61 1.29 -20.94
CA PRO A 246 14.54 2.14 -21.45
C PRO A 246 15.09 3.18 -22.43
N ILE A 247 14.39 3.37 -23.54
CA ILE A 247 14.82 4.27 -24.62
C ILE A 247 13.91 5.50 -24.77
N VAL A 248 12.69 5.46 -24.22
CA VAL A 248 11.75 6.57 -24.36
C VAL A 248 12.08 7.65 -23.34
N ASN A 249 12.36 8.86 -23.84
CA ASN A 249 12.58 10.00 -22.96
C ASN A 249 11.26 10.45 -22.30
N ILE A 250 11.38 11.15 -21.17
CA ILE A 250 10.22 11.55 -20.38
C ILE A 250 9.27 12.49 -21.13
N ARG A 251 9.77 13.35 -22.02
CA ARG A 251 8.93 14.32 -22.74
C ARG A 251 8.06 13.64 -23.80
N ASP A 252 8.63 12.73 -24.58
CA ASP A 252 7.92 11.99 -25.63
C ASP A 252 6.86 11.06 -25.05
N GLY A 253 7.22 10.33 -23.98
CA GLY A 253 6.27 9.49 -23.26
C GLY A 253 5.17 10.32 -22.60
N MET A 254 5.50 11.49 -22.05
CA MET A 254 4.52 12.39 -21.42
C MET A 254 3.55 12.96 -22.43
N LYS A 255 4.04 13.40 -23.61
CA LYS A 255 3.20 13.89 -24.70
C LYS A 255 2.14 12.86 -25.10
N SER A 256 2.57 11.63 -25.37
CA SER A 256 1.67 10.52 -25.72
C SER A 256 0.65 10.21 -24.61
N THR A 257 1.08 10.34 -23.34
CA THR A 257 0.20 10.15 -22.18
C THR A 257 -0.85 11.27 -22.09
N ILE A 258 -0.44 12.53 -22.26
CA ILE A 258 -1.35 13.69 -22.25
C ILE A 258 -2.38 13.59 -23.37
N ASP A 259 -1.96 13.21 -24.58
CA ASP A 259 -2.88 13.07 -25.72
C ASP A 259 -3.97 12.03 -25.44
N TYR A 260 -3.64 10.93 -24.76
CA TYR A 260 -4.64 9.96 -24.28
C TYR A 260 -5.57 10.56 -23.22
N PHE A 261 -5.09 11.46 -22.36
CA PHE A 261 -5.90 12.06 -21.28
C PHE A 261 -6.87 13.12 -21.79
N ARG A 262 -6.59 13.74 -22.95
CA ARG A 262 -7.46 14.74 -23.61
C ARG A 262 -8.76 14.14 -24.16
N VAL A 263 -8.75 12.86 -24.50
CA VAL A 263 -9.91 12.09 -25.00
C VAL A 263 -10.73 11.55 -23.85
#